data_AF-K2AIA3-F1
#
_entry.id   AF-K2AIA3-F1
#
_cell.length_a   1.000
_cell.length_b   1.000
_cell.length_c   1.000
_cell.angle_alpha   90.00
_cell.angle_beta   90.00
_cell.angle_gamma   90.00
#
_symmetry.space_group_name_H-M   'P 1'
#
loop_
_entity.id
_entity.type
_entity.pdbx_description
1 polymer ?
#
loop_
_entity_poly.entity_id
_entity_poly.type
_entity_poly.pdbx_seq_one_letter_code
_entity_poly.pdbx_strand_id
1 'polypeptide(L)'
;MSRILLQSIPKWLSVFGVTIVCLGLIPGLTNSAQAAATFSADTTVTLANGISLTIVSGSVADTVVVNATANTVAVTTTASQEFTLKSPNNYALTYDGTSVGSPCTFVGASVQLTVTGVRTFTFSPITSVTCTPGTGGG
;
A
#
# COMPACT_ATOMS: atom_id res chain seq x y z
N MET A 1 -34.82 24.68 42.21
CA MET A 1 -33.37 24.52 42.41
C MET A 1 -32.76 23.99 41.12
N SER A 2 -31.57 24.49 40.76
CA SER A 2 -30.68 24.16 39.62
C SER A 2 -31.07 24.57 38.20
N ARG A 3 -30.42 25.67 37.76
CA ARG A 3 -30.02 25.97 36.37
C ARG A 3 -28.70 25.24 36.06
N ILE A 4 -28.52 24.70 34.85
CA ILE A 4 -27.24 24.43 34.13
C ILE A 4 -27.63 24.43 32.63
N LEU A 5 -27.48 25.53 31.88
CA LEU A 5 -26.32 25.99 31.09
C LEU A 5 -25.97 25.12 29.86
N LEU A 6 -26.19 25.74 28.68
CA LEU A 6 -25.65 25.42 27.35
C LEU A 6 -24.14 25.15 27.38
N GLN A 7 -23.66 24.15 26.62
CA GLN A 7 -22.42 24.21 25.83
C GLN A 7 -22.60 23.31 24.59
N SER A 8 -22.97 23.88 23.43
CA SER A 8 -22.05 24.14 22.31
C SER A 8 -21.02 23.01 22.12
N ILE A 9 -21.25 22.13 21.15
CA ILE A 9 -20.29 21.09 20.75
C ILE A 9 -19.32 21.75 19.75
N PRO A 10 -18.06 22.02 20.10
CA PRO A 10 -17.10 22.48 19.13
C PRO A 10 -16.74 21.33 18.18
N LYS A 11 -17.04 21.52 16.89
CA LYS A 11 -16.37 20.83 15.79
C LYS A 11 -14.89 21.20 15.90
N TRP A 12 -14.01 20.21 16.09
CA TRP A 12 -12.54 20.31 16.24
C TRP A 12 -12.03 20.10 17.67
N LEU A 13 -11.89 18.83 18.05
CA LEU A 13 -10.84 18.30 18.92
C LEU A 13 -10.79 16.80 18.57
N SER A 14 -9.93 16.36 17.65
CA SER A 14 -8.49 16.12 17.82
C SER A 14 -8.18 15.01 18.82
N VAL A 15 -7.16 14.21 18.45
CA VAL A 15 -6.47 13.15 19.20
C VAL A 15 -7.04 11.75 18.91
N PHE A 16 -6.53 11.07 17.89
CA PHE A 16 -5.34 10.18 17.95
C PHE A 16 -5.47 9.09 19.02
N GLY A 17 -5.32 7.84 18.59
CA GLY A 17 -5.08 6.73 19.51
C GLY A 17 -6.22 5.72 19.57
N VAL A 18 -6.58 5.14 18.43
CA VAL A 18 -6.99 3.73 18.47
C VAL A 18 -5.74 2.93 18.14
N THR A 19 -5.07 2.52 19.20
CA THR A 19 -4.08 1.47 19.27
C THR A 19 -4.55 0.30 18.40
N ILE A 20 -3.95 0.15 17.21
CA ILE A 20 -4.17 -1.06 16.40
C ILE A 20 -3.44 -2.17 17.13
N VAL A 21 -4.25 -2.84 17.95
CA VAL A 21 -4.07 -4.16 18.51
C VAL A 21 -3.28 -5.00 17.51
N CYS A 22 -2.21 -5.65 18.01
CA CYS A 22 -1.60 -6.81 17.39
C CYS A 22 -2.71 -7.82 17.05
N LEU A 23 -3.31 -7.73 15.86
CA LEU A 23 -4.16 -8.77 15.33
C LEU A 23 -3.21 -9.85 14.81
N GLY A 24 -3.23 -10.96 15.54
CA GLY A 24 -2.44 -12.13 15.24
C GLY A 24 -2.57 -12.58 13.80
N LEU A 25 -1.51 -13.24 13.34
CA LEU A 25 -1.52 -14.16 12.22
C LEU A 25 -2.81 -15.01 12.27
N ILE A 26 -3.77 -14.68 11.42
CA ILE A 26 -4.75 -15.64 10.96
C ILE A 26 -4.24 -16.05 9.56
N PRO A 27 -3.49 -17.16 9.43
CA PRO A 27 -3.19 -17.70 8.11
C PRO A 27 -4.52 -18.14 7.50
N GLY A 28 -5.09 -17.32 6.60
CA GLY A 28 -6.36 -17.63 5.95
C GLY A 28 -7.29 -16.44 5.68
N LEU A 29 -6.99 -15.23 6.17
CA LEU A 29 -7.67 -14.04 5.68
C LEU A 29 -7.12 -13.69 4.30
N THR A 30 -7.87 -14.06 3.25
CA THR A 30 -7.53 -13.73 1.86
C THR A 30 -7.53 -12.23 1.59
N ASN A 31 -8.07 -11.41 2.50
CA ASN A 31 -8.06 -9.96 2.42
C ASN A 31 -7.57 -9.37 3.74
N SER A 32 -6.50 -8.57 3.70
CA SER A 32 -6.03 -7.81 4.87
C SER A 32 -6.16 -6.31 4.58
N ALA A 33 -6.92 -5.62 5.43
CA ALA A 33 -7.01 -4.16 5.40
C ALA A 33 -6.21 -3.63 6.60
N GLN A 34 -5.22 -2.80 6.31
CA GLN A 34 -4.34 -2.17 7.28
C GLN A 34 -4.55 -0.66 7.16
N ALA A 35 -4.88 0.01 8.27
CA ALA A 35 -4.76 1.46 8.31
C ALA A 35 -3.26 1.78 8.35
N ALA A 36 -2.78 2.56 7.40
CA ALA A 36 -1.39 2.99 7.37
C ALA A 36 -1.33 4.50 7.58
N ALA A 37 -0.16 5.02 7.95
CA ALA A 37 0.10 6.45 7.92
C ALA A 37 1.57 6.72 7.58
N THR A 38 2.49 5.81 7.91
CA THR A 38 3.84 5.74 7.35
C THR A 38 4.38 4.34 7.64
N PHE A 39 5.03 3.70 6.67
CA PHE A 39 5.69 2.41 6.84
C PHE A 39 7.11 2.63 7.37
N SER A 40 7.35 2.33 8.65
CA SER A 40 8.68 2.52 9.28
C SER A 40 9.70 1.43 8.91
N ALA A 41 9.27 0.35 8.28
CA ALA A 41 10.10 -0.76 7.83
C ALA A 41 9.48 -1.43 6.59
N ASP A 42 10.30 -2.15 5.83
CA ASP A 42 9.85 -2.92 4.68
C ASP A 42 8.80 -3.95 5.13
N THR A 43 7.62 -3.91 4.50
CA THR A 43 6.49 -4.78 4.85
C THR A 43 6.17 -5.71 3.69
N THR A 44 6.32 -7.01 3.89
CA THR A 44 5.96 -8.01 2.87
C THR A 44 4.48 -8.29 2.89
N VAL A 45 3.82 -8.15 1.73
CA VAL A 45 2.44 -8.53 1.49
C VAL A 45 2.42 -9.74 0.57
N THR A 46 1.64 -10.75 0.93
CA THR A 46 1.50 -11.98 0.16
C THR A 46 0.14 -12.00 -0.52
N LEU A 47 0.14 -12.15 -1.84
CA LEU A 47 -1.03 -12.32 -2.67
C LEU A 47 -1.29 -13.82 -2.91
N ALA A 48 -2.33 -14.17 -3.66
CA ALA A 48 -2.54 -15.57 -4.03
C ALA A 48 -1.38 -16.12 -4.87
N ASN A 49 -1.35 -17.44 -4.98
CA ASN A 49 -0.34 -18.18 -5.75
C ASN A 49 1.12 -17.97 -5.26
N GLY A 50 1.30 -17.51 -4.01
CA GLY A 50 2.63 -17.34 -3.40
C GLY A 50 3.39 -16.09 -3.87
N ILE A 51 2.70 -15.14 -4.53
CA ILE A 51 3.33 -13.89 -4.96
C ILE A 51 3.55 -13.00 -3.75
N SER A 52 4.81 -12.75 -3.39
CA SER A 52 5.19 -11.79 -2.34
C SER A 52 5.60 -10.46 -2.96
N LEU A 53 4.97 -9.37 -2.53
CA LEU A 53 5.39 -7.99 -2.82
C LEU A 53 5.88 -7.34 -1.54
N THR A 54 6.74 -6.34 -1.64
CA THR A 54 7.28 -5.60 -0.50
C THR A 54 6.89 -4.14 -0.60
N ILE A 55 6.17 -3.64 0.39
CA ILE A 55 5.99 -2.21 0.62
C ILE A 55 7.28 -1.67 1.19
N VAL A 56 7.89 -0.70 0.52
CA VAL A 56 9.20 -0.18 0.90
C VAL A 56 9.05 0.79 2.08
N SER A 57 9.97 0.71 3.03
CA SER A 57 10.07 1.65 4.16
C SER A 57 10.10 3.11 3.67
N GLY A 58 9.45 4.00 4.43
CA GLY A 58 9.22 5.38 4.04
C GLY A 58 7.97 5.60 3.18
N SER A 59 7.30 4.53 2.70
CA SER A 59 6.01 4.67 2.02
C SER A 59 4.95 5.23 2.94
N VAL A 60 4.02 6.01 2.39
CA VAL A 60 3.00 6.72 3.13
C VAL A 60 1.65 6.46 2.45
N ALA A 61 0.69 5.93 3.21
CA ALA A 61 -0.68 5.64 2.77
C ALA A 61 -1.60 5.78 3.96
N ASP A 62 -2.88 6.09 3.75
CA ASP A 62 -3.89 6.13 4.81
C ASP A 62 -4.49 4.73 5.06
N THR A 63 -4.71 3.98 3.98
CA THR A 63 -5.16 2.59 4.06
C THR A 63 -4.52 1.75 2.98
N VAL A 64 -4.12 0.52 3.34
CA VAL A 64 -3.65 -0.50 2.41
C VAL A 64 -4.54 -1.72 2.56
N VAL A 65 -5.16 -2.13 1.45
CA VAL A 65 -6.02 -3.31 1.37
C VAL A 65 -5.38 -4.29 0.41
N VAL A 66 -4.86 -5.38 0.94
CA VAL A 66 -4.35 -6.51 0.17
C VAL A 66 -5.52 -7.44 -0.11
N ASN A 67 -5.80 -7.68 -1.39
CA ASN A 67 -6.76 -8.68 -1.84
C ASN A 67 -5.98 -9.82 -2.49
N ALA A 68 -5.68 -10.85 -1.70
CA ALA A 68 -4.93 -12.00 -2.18
C ALA A 68 -5.72 -12.74 -3.27
N THR A 69 -7.04 -12.88 -3.14
CA THR A 69 -7.88 -13.58 -4.12
C THR A 69 -7.84 -12.92 -5.49
N ALA A 70 -7.92 -11.59 -5.55
CA ALA A 70 -7.86 -10.81 -6.78
C ALA A 70 -6.42 -10.51 -7.23
N ASN A 71 -5.40 -10.89 -6.44
CA ASN A 71 -4.01 -10.49 -6.63
C ASN A 71 -3.82 -8.97 -6.75
N THR A 72 -4.49 -8.17 -5.92
CA THR A 72 -4.38 -6.72 -5.96
C THR A 72 -4.02 -6.12 -4.59
N VAL A 73 -3.37 -4.97 -4.61
CA VAL A 73 -3.10 -4.16 -3.42
C VAL A 73 -3.69 -2.78 -3.66
N ALA A 74 -4.81 -2.46 -3.00
CA ALA A 74 -5.40 -1.13 -3.06
C ALA A 74 -4.81 -0.24 -1.97
N VAL A 75 -4.35 0.95 -2.35
CA VAL A 75 -3.69 1.91 -1.48
C VAL A 75 -4.42 3.22 -1.60
N THR A 76 -4.98 3.71 -0.51
CA THR A 76 -5.67 5.00 -0.47
C THR A 76 -4.80 6.03 0.21
N THR A 77 -4.63 7.17 -0.45
CA THR A 77 -3.95 8.35 0.08
C THR A 77 -4.91 9.54 0.09
N THR A 78 -5.03 10.25 1.20
CA THR A 78 -5.86 11.46 1.36
C THR A 78 -5.05 12.75 1.27
N ALA A 79 -3.72 12.66 1.46
CA ALA A 79 -2.74 13.72 1.21
C ALA A 79 -1.76 13.30 0.10
N SER A 80 -1.01 14.27 -0.45
CA SER A 80 -0.02 14.01 -1.52
C SER A 80 1.15 13.24 -0.93
N GLN A 81 1.02 11.92 -0.96
CA GLN A 81 1.88 10.97 -0.28
C GLN A 81 2.52 10.04 -1.30
N GLU A 82 3.78 9.67 -1.06
CA GLU A 82 4.52 8.74 -1.90
C GLU A 82 4.37 7.32 -1.35
N PHE A 83 3.96 6.41 -2.21
CA PHE A 83 3.86 4.99 -1.88
C PHE A 83 4.67 4.17 -2.87
N THR A 84 5.52 3.30 -2.34
CA THR A 84 6.43 2.48 -3.13
C THR A 84 6.17 1.01 -2.89
N LEU A 85 5.91 0.28 -3.97
CA LEU A 85 5.76 -1.16 -3.99
C LEU A 85 6.87 -1.81 -4.80
N LYS A 86 7.46 -2.87 -4.25
CA LYS A 86 8.56 -3.62 -4.83
C LYS A 86 8.16 -5.06 -5.09
N SER A 87 8.48 -5.54 -6.29
CA SER A 87 8.31 -6.94 -6.71
C SER A 87 9.69 -7.62 -6.72
N PRO A 88 9.98 -8.53 -5.76
CA PRO A 88 11.26 -9.23 -5.69
C PRO A 88 11.47 -10.24 -6.82
N ASN A 89 10.39 -10.73 -7.43
CA ASN A 89 10.42 -11.71 -8.52
C ASN A 89 10.45 -11.06 -9.92
N ASN A 90 10.70 -9.75 -10.00
CA ASN A 90 10.70 -8.97 -11.24
C ASN A 90 9.39 -9.08 -12.03
N TYR A 91 8.26 -9.34 -11.37
CA TYR A 91 6.97 -9.21 -12.04
C TYR A 91 6.71 -7.75 -12.39
N ALA A 92 6.17 -7.53 -13.57
CA ALA A 92 5.67 -6.22 -13.96
C ALA A 92 4.62 -5.74 -12.96
N LEU A 93 4.68 -4.46 -12.58
CA LEU A 93 3.72 -3.82 -11.68
C LEU A 93 2.92 -2.76 -12.44
N THR A 94 1.60 -2.79 -12.29
CA THR A 94 0.71 -1.73 -12.78
C THR A 94 -0.15 -1.20 -11.66
N TYR A 95 -0.69 0.01 -11.83
CA TYR A 95 -1.70 0.57 -10.93
C TYR A 95 -2.89 1.09 -11.72
N ASP A 96 -4.10 0.95 -11.18
CA ASP A 96 -5.37 1.38 -11.81
C ASP A 96 -5.56 0.86 -13.25
N GLY A 97 -5.08 -0.36 -13.52
CA GLY A 97 -5.14 -0.97 -14.87
C GLY A 97 -4.32 -0.23 -15.93
N THR A 98 -3.51 0.76 -15.53
CA THR A 98 -2.76 1.60 -16.45
C THR A 98 -1.27 1.43 -16.18
N SER A 99 -0.49 1.18 -17.23
CA SER A 99 0.98 1.21 -17.15
C SER A 99 1.49 2.65 -17.15
N VAL A 100 1.02 3.50 -16.22
CA VAL A 100 1.51 4.88 -16.13
C VAL A 100 2.86 4.84 -15.42
N GLY A 101 3.92 4.75 -16.21
CA GLY A 101 5.24 4.32 -15.75
C GLY A 101 5.58 2.98 -16.37
N SER A 102 6.85 2.78 -16.73
CA SER A 102 7.26 1.51 -17.31
C SER A 102 6.94 0.42 -16.29
N PRO A 103 6.12 -0.60 -16.63
CA PRO A 103 5.71 -1.64 -15.67
C PRO A 103 6.90 -2.44 -15.15
N CYS A 104 8.08 -2.25 -15.77
CA CYS A 104 9.37 -2.79 -15.43
C CYS A 104 10.36 -1.69 -15.01
N THR A 105 10.00 -0.87 -14.04
CA THR A 105 10.93 0.11 -13.47
C THR A 105 11.86 -0.60 -12.50
N PHE A 106 13.14 -0.73 -12.84
CA PHE A 106 14.13 -1.43 -12.02
C PHE A 106 14.81 -0.48 -11.03
N VAL A 107 14.88 -0.91 -9.77
CA VAL A 107 15.74 -0.31 -8.75
C VAL A 107 16.65 -1.41 -8.22
N GLY A 108 17.89 -1.44 -8.72
CA GLY A 108 18.80 -2.56 -8.49
C GLY A 108 18.33 -3.84 -9.17
N ALA A 109 18.17 -4.91 -8.40
CA ALA A 109 17.77 -6.24 -8.88
C ALA A 109 16.27 -6.54 -8.75
N SER A 110 15.43 -5.52 -8.55
CA SER A 110 13.98 -5.70 -8.36
C SER A 110 13.18 -4.66 -9.12
N VAL A 111 11.95 -5.03 -9.49
CA VAL A 111 10.99 -4.07 -10.06
C VAL A 111 10.35 -3.29 -8.92
N GLN A 112 10.34 -1.97 -9.04
CA GLN A 112 9.78 -1.06 -8.07
C GLN A 112 8.87 -0.05 -8.77
N LEU A 113 7.70 0.18 -8.18
CA LEU A 113 6.73 1.14 -8.67
C LEU A 113 6.40 2.11 -7.54
N THR A 114 6.67 3.38 -7.79
CA THR A 114 6.38 4.48 -6.87
C THR A 114 5.26 5.33 -7.44
N VAL A 115 4.22 5.58 -6.65
CA VAL A 115 3.11 6.45 -7.02
C VAL A 115 2.99 7.57 -5.99
N THR A 116 2.60 8.74 -6.47
CA THR A 116 2.34 9.91 -5.62
C THR A 116 1.00 10.51 -5.98
N GLY A 117 0.16 10.77 -4.98
CA GLY A 117 -1.10 11.49 -5.20
C GLY A 117 -2.08 11.37 -4.05
N VAL A 118 -3.30 11.84 -4.31
CA VAL A 118 -4.43 11.92 -3.36
C VAL A 118 -5.63 11.14 -3.89
N ARG A 119 -5.48 9.81 -4.01
CA ARG A 119 -6.54 8.93 -4.50
C ARG A 119 -6.33 7.51 -4.00
N THR A 120 -7.27 6.64 -4.36
CA THR A 120 -7.06 5.19 -4.25
C THR A 120 -6.38 4.70 -5.52
N PHE A 121 -5.24 4.02 -5.35
CA PHE A 121 -4.49 3.34 -6.39
C PHE A 121 -4.61 1.84 -6.20
N THR A 122 -4.95 1.09 -7.23
CA THR A 122 -5.01 -0.38 -7.16
C THR A 122 -3.83 -1.00 -7.89
N PHE A 123 -2.84 -1.47 -7.14
CA PHE A 123 -1.69 -2.17 -7.68
C PHE A 123 -2.03 -3.61 -8.05
N SER A 124 -1.53 -4.05 -9.21
CA SER A 124 -1.67 -5.43 -9.68
C SER A 124 -0.34 -5.90 -10.26
N PRO A 125 0.22 -7.04 -9.80
CA PRO A 125 1.34 -7.67 -10.48
C PRO A 125 0.86 -8.42 -11.73
N ILE A 126 1.62 -8.29 -12.80
CA ILE A 126 1.40 -9.04 -14.05
C ILE A 126 2.37 -10.22 -14.06
N THR A 127 1.90 -11.39 -13.68
CA THR A 127 2.73 -12.61 -13.61
C THR A 127 3.08 -13.19 -14.97
N SER A 128 2.32 -12.85 -16.02
CA SER A 128 2.61 -13.23 -17.40
C SER A 128 3.76 -12.43 -18.03
N VAL A 129 4.21 -11.36 -17.36
CA VAL A 129 5.29 -10.48 -17.83
C VAL A 129 6.39 -10.45 -16.78
N THR A 130 7.48 -11.15 -17.05
CA THR A 130 8.70 -11.04 -16.27
C THR A 130 9.54 -9.92 -16.85
N CYS A 131 9.83 -8.93 -16.03
CA CYS A 131 10.76 -7.89 -16.39
C CYS A 131 12.17 -8.46 -16.34
N THR A 132 12.84 -8.54 -17.47
CA THR A 132 14.29 -8.78 -17.52
C THR A 132 15.02 -7.47 -17.29
N PRO A 133 15.95 -7.38 -16.31
CA PRO A 133 16.84 -6.24 -16.21
C PRO A 133 17.51 -6.10 -17.57
N GLY A 134 17.34 -4.94 -18.21
CA GLY A 134 18.04 -4.69 -19.44
C GLY A 134 19.53 -4.85 -19.16
N THR A 135 20.20 -5.71 -19.91
CA THR A 135 21.65 -5.66 -20.11
C THR A 135 21.95 -4.36 -20.85
N GLY A 136 21.76 -3.22 -20.19
CA GLY A 136 22.26 -1.94 -20.64
C GLY A 136 23.76 -1.97 -20.44
N GLY A 137 24.48 -2.42 -21.45
CA GLY A 137 25.92 -2.20 -21.55
C GLY A 137 26.18 -0.74 -21.90
N GLY A 138 27.25 -0.19 -21.32
CA GLY A 138 27.95 0.99 -21.82
C GLY A 138 27.39 2.34 -21.38
#